data_AF-A0A5C4SEA4-F1
#
_entry.id   AF-A0A5C4SEA4-F1
#
_cell.length_a   1.000
_cell.length_b   1.000
_cell.length_c   1.000
_cell.angle_alpha   90.00
_cell.angle_beta   90.00
_cell.angle_gamma   90.00
#
_symmetry.space_group_name_H-M   'P 1'
#
loop_
_entity.id
_entity.type
_entity.pdbx_description
1 polymer ?
#
loop_
_entity_poly.entity_id
_entity_poly.type
_entity_poly.pdbx_seq_one_letter_code
_entity_poly.pdbx_strand_id
1 'polypeptide(L)'
;MAPLCALALLCAFALTSCTRVPELEDRLPADLQDQPYPRLLPLGTALAAEPLPEVESAELTETLDARAARLRQRAADLRRRTP
;
A
#
# COMPACT_ATOMS: atom_id res chain seq x y z
N MET A 1 -35.07 3.86 -24.34
CA MET A 1 -34.17 2.69 -24.16
C MET A 1 -32.73 2.96 -24.61
N ALA A 2 -32.47 3.61 -25.76
CA ALA A 2 -31.12 3.98 -26.20
C ALA A 2 -30.25 4.79 -25.19
N PRO A 3 -30.77 5.79 -24.44
CA PRO A 3 -29.92 6.60 -23.56
C PRO A 3 -29.45 5.84 -22.31
N LEU A 4 -30.24 4.87 -21.84
CA LEU A 4 -29.89 4.02 -20.70
C LEU A 4 -28.76 3.05 -21.05
N CYS A 5 -28.79 2.48 -22.26
CA CYS A 5 -27.69 1.64 -22.74
C CYS A 5 -26.39 2.43 -22.91
N ALA A 6 -26.47 3.66 -23.44
CA ALA A 6 -25.29 4.52 -23.60
C ALA A 6 -24.65 4.87 -22.25
N LEU A 7 -25.47 5.20 -21.23
CA LEU A 7 -24.99 5.49 -19.88
C LEU A 7 -24.33 4.27 -19.23
N ALA A 8 -24.91 3.07 -19.39
CA ALA A 8 -24.36 1.83 -18.87
C ALA A 8 -22.98 1.51 -19.49
N LEU A 9 -22.83 1.71 -20.81
CA LEU A 9 -21.56 1.54 -21.52
C LEU A 9 -20.50 2.55 -21.04
N LEU A 10 -20.89 3.81 -20.79
CA LEU A 10 -19.98 4.84 -20.29
C LEU A 10 -19.46 4.50 -18.89
N CYS A 11 -20.34 4.06 -17.99
CA CYS A 11 -19.95 3.62 -16.65
C CYS A 11 -19.02 2.40 -16.71
N ALA A 12 -19.29 1.43 -17.59
CA ALA A 12 -18.41 0.27 -17.75
C ALA A 12 -17.00 0.65 -18.22
N PHE A 13 -16.87 1.59 -19.15
CA PHE A 13 -15.56 2.10 -19.60
C PHE A 13 -14.83 2.92 -18.52
N ALA A 14 -15.56 3.68 -17.69
CA ALA A 14 -14.96 4.44 -16.60
C ALA A 14 -14.38 3.53 -15.49
N LEU A 15 -14.91 2.31 -15.33
CA LEU A 15 -14.36 1.35 -14.37
C LEU A 15 -13.05 0.70 -14.86
N THR A 16 -12.84 0.58 -16.17
CA THR A 16 -11.64 -0.06 -16.73
C THR A 16 -10.48 0.92 -16.96
N SER A 17 -10.74 2.24 -16.95
CA SER A 17 -9.66 3.24 -17.06
C SER A 17 -8.78 3.29 -15.82
N CYS A 18 -9.26 2.84 -14.66
CA CYS A 18 -8.47 2.78 -13.42
C CYS A 18 -7.37 1.70 -13.44
N THR A 19 -7.30 0.84 -14.46
CA THR A 19 -6.34 -0.26 -14.55
C THR A 19 -5.34 -0.12 -15.69
N ARG A 20 -5.40 0.95 -16.48
CA ARG A 20 -4.43 1.29 -17.53
C ARG A 20 -3.51 2.39 -16.99
N VAL A 21 -2.23 2.09 -16.88
CA VAL A 21 -1.17 3.03 -16.48
C VAL A 21 -0.25 3.24 -17.69
N PRO A 22 -0.50 4.27 -18.52
CA PRO A 22 0.19 4.46 -19.80
C PRO A 22 1.72 4.42 -19.69
N GLU A 23 2.27 4.99 -18.62
CA GLU A 23 3.70 5.00 -18.34
C GLU A 23 4.31 3.59 -18.17
N LEU A 24 3.49 2.58 -17.81
CA LEU A 24 3.87 1.18 -17.69
C LEU A 24 3.60 0.41 -18.99
N GLU A 25 2.43 0.59 -19.61
CA GLU A 25 2.09 -0.18 -20.82
C GLU A 25 2.89 0.23 -22.04
N ASP A 26 3.23 1.51 -22.21
CA ASP A 26 4.05 1.99 -23.33
C ASP A 26 5.50 1.48 -23.26
N ARG A 27 5.92 0.98 -22.10
CA ARG A 27 7.25 0.41 -21.89
C ARG A 27 7.30 -1.09 -22.08
N LEU A 28 6.16 -1.76 -22.29
CA LEU A 28 6.10 -3.21 -22.46
C LEU A 28 6.41 -3.58 -23.92
N PRO A 29 7.49 -4.34 -24.17
CA PRO A 29 7.79 -4.87 -25.50
C PRO A 29 6.62 -5.69 -26.07
N ALA A 30 6.35 -5.56 -27.36
CA ALA A 30 5.19 -6.21 -28.01
C ALA A 30 5.23 -7.74 -27.89
N ASP A 31 6.42 -8.33 -27.87
CA ASP A 31 6.65 -9.76 -27.68
C ASP A 31 6.37 -10.25 -26.25
N LEU A 32 6.22 -9.35 -25.28
CA LEU A 32 5.93 -9.68 -23.87
C LEU A 32 4.45 -9.57 -23.50
N GLN A 33 3.59 -9.00 -24.34
CA GLN A 33 2.17 -8.79 -24.02
C GLN A 33 1.39 -10.10 -23.86
N ASP A 34 1.69 -11.08 -24.72
CA ASP A 34 0.96 -12.36 -24.80
C ASP A 34 1.81 -13.57 -24.36
N GLN A 35 2.96 -13.33 -23.72
CA GLN A 35 3.80 -14.44 -23.24
C GLN A 35 3.14 -15.17 -22.08
N PRO A 36 3.29 -16.51 -22.00
CA PRO A 36 2.82 -17.26 -20.86
C PRO A 36 3.49 -16.74 -19.59
N TYR A 37 2.71 -16.67 -18.52
CA TYR A 37 3.22 -16.28 -17.22
C TYR A 37 4.36 -17.23 -16.79
N PRO A 38 5.48 -16.71 -16.25
CA PRO A 38 6.61 -17.54 -15.89
C PRO A 38 6.26 -18.55 -14.80
N ARG A 39 7.03 -19.63 -14.71
CA ARG A 39 6.87 -20.60 -13.62
C ARG A 39 7.17 -19.91 -12.28
N LEU A 40 6.18 -19.89 -11.39
CA LEU A 40 6.32 -19.35 -10.05
C LEU A 40 7.35 -20.13 -9.23
N LEU A 41 8.18 -19.41 -8.48
CA LEU A 41 9.07 -20.01 -7.49
C LEU A 41 8.31 -20.21 -6.17
N PRO A 42 8.54 -21.33 -5.45
CA PRO A 42 7.99 -21.50 -4.10
C PRO A 42 8.49 -20.40 -3.16
N LEU A 43 7.56 -19.74 -2.47
CA LEU A 43 7.89 -18.63 -1.55
C LEU A 43 8.86 -19.04 -0.45
N GLY A 44 8.70 -20.25 0.09
CA GLY A 44 9.56 -20.76 1.16
C GLY A 44 11.05 -20.89 0.78
N THR A 45 11.37 -20.98 -0.52
CA THR A 45 12.75 -21.01 -1.01
C THR A 45 13.20 -19.70 -1.65
N ALA A 46 12.26 -18.81 -1.98
CA ALA A 46 12.52 -17.56 -2.70
C ALA A 46 12.66 -16.35 -1.77
N LEU A 47 12.02 -16.39 -0.61
CA LEU A 47 12.09 -15.31 0.37
C LEU A 47 13.38 -15.42 1.17
N ALA A 48 14.07 -14.28 1.32
CA ALA A 48 15.13 -14.15 2.30
C ALA A 48 14.54 -14.35 3.70
N ALA A 49 15.30 -15.00 4.58
CA ALA A 49 14.93 -15.13 5.98
C ALA A 49 15.11 -13.76 6.66
N GLU A 50 14.10 -12.91 6.55
CA GLU A 50 14.03 -11.66 7.32
C GLU A 50 13.42 -11.93 8.70
N PRO A 51 13.83 -11.18 9.73
CA PRO A 51 13.17 -11.24 11.02
C PRO A 51 11.68 -10.90 10.86
N LEU A 52 10.85 -11.53 11.70
CA LEU A 52 9.43 -11.19 11.76
C LEU A 52 9.27 -9.69 12.07
N PRO A 53 8.27 -9.00 11.48
CA PRO A 53 8.05 -7.56 11.72
C PRO A 53 7.94 -7.19 13.21
N GLU A 54 7.41 -8.08 14.04
CA GLU A 54 7.31 -7.91 15.49
C GLU A 54 8.69 -7.85 16.17
N VAL A 55 9.67 -8.59 15.63
CA VAL A 55 11.04 -8.60 16.13
C VAL A 55 11.78 -7.35 15.68
N GLU A 56 11.63 -6.95 14.41
CA GLU A 56 12.26 -5.76 13.86
C GLU A 56 11.74 -4.47 14.51
N SER A 57 10.45 -4.41 14.85
CA SER A 57 9.80 -3.22 15.41
C SER A 57 9.92 -3.07 16.93
N ALA A 58 10.56 -3.99 17.64
CA ALA A 58 10.63 -3.98 19.10
C ALA A 58 11.35 -2.72 19.64
N GLU A 59 12.51 -2.37 19.10
CA GLU A 59 13.28 -1.18 19.49
C GLU A 59 12.53 0.12 19.16
N LEU A 60 11.85 0.14 18.00
CA LEU A 60 11.03 1.28 17.60
C LEU A 60 9.86 1.49 18.57
N THR A 61 9.20 0.40 18.97
CA THR A 61 8.10 0.42 19.94
C THR A 61 8.54 1.01 21.28
N GLU A 62 9.67 0.55 21.82
CA GLU A 62 10.25 1.08 23.05
C GLU A 62 10.55 2.59 22.92
N THR A 63 11.12 3.00 21.79
CA THR A 63 11.43 4.41 21.50
C THR A 63 10.16 5.27 21.48
N LEU A 64 9.08 4.77 20.85
CA LEU A 64 7.81 5.47 20.76
C LEU A 64 7.11 5.58 22.11
N ASP A 65 7.15 4.53 22.92
CA ASP A 65 6.57 4.53 24.27
C ASP A 65 7.29 5.52 25.19
N ALA A 66 8.62 5.54 25.17
CA ALA A 66 9.41 6.51 25.93
C ALA A 66 9.10 7.96 25.50
N ARG A 67 8.93 8.20 24.19
CA ARG A 67 8.53 9.51 23.66
C ARG A 67 7.13 9.88 24.13
N ALA A 68 6.16 8.95 24.03
CA ALA A 68 4.79 9.17 24.43
C ALA A 68 4.69 9.49 25.93
N ALA A 69 5.44 8.80 26.78
CA ALA A 69 5.51 9.08 28.23
C ALA A 69 5.97 10.51 28.51
N ARG A 70 7.07 10.96 27.88
CA ARG A 70 7.57 12.33 28.03
C ARG A 70 6.56 13.38 27.56
N LEU A 71 5.86 13.13 26.45
CA LEU A 71 4.84 14.04 25.94
C LEU A 71 3.63 14.13 26.89
N ARG A 72 3.19 13.00 27.46
CA ARG A 72 2.11 12.98 28.45
C ARG A 72 2.47 13.76 29.72
N GLN A 73 3.70 13.63 30.21
CA GLN A 73 4.19 14.41 31.34
C GLN A 73 4.15 15.91 31.05
N ARG A 74 4.69 16.34 29.90
CA ARG A 74 4.65 17.75 29.49
C ARG A 74 3.22 18.28 29.36
N ALA A 75 2.32 17.49 28.79
CA ALA A 75 0.91 17.87 28.67
C ALA A 75 0.24 18.03 30.05
N ALA A 76 0.54 17.16 31.01
CA ALA A 76 0.05 17.27 32.37
C ALA A 76 0.56 18.55 33.06
N ASP A 77 1.84 18.88 32.89
CA ASP A 77 2.42 20.11 33.44
C ASP A 77 1.80 21.37 32.83
N LEU A 78 1.56 21.38 31.51
CA LEU A 78 0.88 22.50 30.84
C LEU A 78 -0.54 22.69 31.35
N ARG A 79 -1.31 21.61 31.49
CA ARG A 79 -2.68 21.66 32.04
C ARG A 79 -2.72 22.17 33.49
N ARG A 80 -1.66 21.95 34.27
CA ARG A 80 -1.55 22.51 35.63
C ARG A 80 -1.22 24.00 35.63
N ARG A 81 -0.53 24.50 34.60
CA ARG A 81 -0.11 25.91 34.47
C ARG A 81 -1.16 26.79 33.82
N THR A 82 -2.01 26.22 32.96
CA THR A 82 -3.13 26.91 32.31
C THR A 82 -4.42 26.57 33.06
N PRO A 83 -4.90 27.44 33.97
CA PRO A 83 -6.15 27.21 34.70
C PRO A 83 -7.39 27.21 33.80
#